data_AF-A0A538UBX1-F1
#
_entry.id   AF-A0A538UBX1-F1
#
_cell.length_a   1.000
_cell.length_b   1.000
_cell.length_c   1.000
_cell.angle_alpha   90.00
_cell.angle_beta   90.00
_cell.angle_gamma   90.00
#
_symmetry.space_group_name_H-M   'P 1'
#
loop_
_entity.id
_entity.type
_entity.pdbx_description
1 polymer ?
#
loop_
_entity_poly.entity_id
_entity_poly.type
_entity_poly.pdbx_seq_one_letter_code
_entity_poly.pdbx_strand_id
1 'polypeptide(L)'
;MDQTVSLGGLWDRVWARRRPIATLVISATVIVGVIAFILPPWFQADAEILPPAEEDSGIGIASLLRGAGVPGLKIPTEVTPGEVFLVILESRRIGEQIVDRFDLKRLYRKKFMTDALKELHEHARFKLTMAGTIQISVEDRDRQRAANMANAYVEFLDKFNRQARMTRGRRTRMFVEQRLAETKQELAESEQRLTQYQAAHKAVVLTPGISSAVEEEARLYARRIALQVRLGVVTSYSQGGEEELQIRQELAQIDRQMGALPETGLELARLTRDVTAQEQVFALLTAQYEEARITEARDVMTVDVLDVAVPPERKVKPRRITMMASAFILSLALGAGLAVLREKERSRPIMRAVAGD
;
A
#
# COMPACT_ATOMS: atom_id res chain seq x y z
N MET A 1 -32.39 -44.73 -36.74
CA MET A 1 -31.31 -45.24 -37.60
C MET A 1 -30.01 -44.75 -37.01
N ASP A 2 -29.46 -45.53 -36.08
CA ASP A 2 -28.22 -45.20 -35.36
C ASP A 2 -27.03 -45.52 -36.25
N GLN A 3 -26.36 -44.49 -36.78
CA GLN A 3 -25.04 -44.66 -37.37
C GLN A 3 -24.02 -44.79 -36.24
N THR A 4 -23.69 -46.03 -35.88
CA THR A 4 -22.52 -46.31 -35.05
C THR A 4 -21.27 -45.92 -35.84
N VAL A 5 -20.66 -44.80 -35.46
CA VAL A 5 -19.40 -44.36 -36.06
C VAL A 5 -18.32 -45.38 -35.69
N SER A 6 -18.03 -46.30 -36.60
CA SER A 6 -16.94 -47.27 -36.46
C SER A 6 -15.60 -46.55 -36.34
N LEU A 7 -14.96 -46.69 -35.16
CA LEU A 7 -13.62 -46.18 -34.86
C LEU A 7 -12.54 -46.82 -35.74
N GLY A 8 -12.71 -48.10 -36.12
CA GLY A 8 -11.76 -48.82 -36.97
C GLY A 8 -11.60 -48.20 -38.36
N GLY A 9 -12.71 -47.83 -38.99
CA GLY A 9 -12.66 -47.19 -40.31
C GLY A 9 -12.04 -45.78 -40.29
N LEU A 10 -12.07 -45.07 -39.16
CA LEU A 10 -11.40 -43.77 -39.01
C LEU A 10 -9.87 -43.91 -39.00
N TRP A 11 -9.34 -44.97 -38.38
CA TRP A 11 -7.91 -45.21 -38.27
C TRP A 11 -7.26 -45.47 -39.63
N ASP A 12 -7.86 -46.35 -40.43
CA ASP A 12 -7.36 -46.67 -41.77
C ASP A 12 -7.39 -45.44 -42.70
N ARG A 13 -8.40 -44.57 -42.53
CA ARG A 13 -8.55 -43.30 -43.25
C ARG A 13 -7.41 -42.32 -42.96
N VAL A 14 -7.03 -42.18 -41.69
CA VAL A 14 -5.91 -41.32 -41.29
C VAL A 14 -4.58 -41.92 -41.77
N TRP A 15 -4.44 -43.24 -41.67
CA TRP A 15 -3.20 -43.94 -42.06
C TRP A 15 -2.94 -43.89 -43.57
N ALA A 16 -3.99 -43.94 -44.41
CA ALA A 16 -3.87 -43.82 -45.87
C ALA A 16 -3.30 -42.46 -46.32
N ARG A 17 -3.52 -41.40 -45.53
CA ARG A 17 -3.03 -40.03 -45.81
C ARG A 17 -1.89 -39.61 -44.87
N ARG A 18 -1.14 -40.56 -44.32
CA ARG A 18 -0.03 -40.25 -43.38
C ARG A 18 1.06 -39.34 -43.95
N ARG A 19 1.33 -39.39 -45.27
CA ARG A 19 2.34 -38.54 -45.92
C ARG A 19 1.99 -37.04 -45.90
N PRO A 20 0.83 -36.58 -46.41
CA PRO A 20 0.45 -35.17 -46.35
C PRO A 20 0.24 -34.66 -44.92
N ILE A 21 -0.23 -35.52 -44.01
CA ILE A 21 -0.36 -35.17 -42.58
C ILE A 21 1.03 -34.96 -41.97
N ALA A 22 1.97 -35.88 -42.21
CA ALA A 22 3.34 -35.75 -41.71
C ALA A 22 4.05 -34.49 -42.25
N THR A 23 3.91 -34.17 -43.54
CA THR A 23 4.50 -32.94 -44.11
C THR A 23 3.91 -31.68 -43.51
N LEU A 24 2.61 -31.67 -43.22
CA LEU A 24 1.94 -30.54 -42.57
C LEU A 24 2.41 -30.38 -41.12
N VAL A 25 2.49 -31.47 -40.38
CA VAL A 25 2.96 -31.47 -38.98
C VAL A 25 4.42 -31.01 -38.89
N ILE A 26 5.29 -31.55 -39.73
CA ILE A 26 6.71 -31.19 -39.77
C ILE A 26 6.87 -29.72 -40.16
N SER A 27 6.22 -29.25 -41.22
CA SER A 27 6.33 -27.84 -41.64
C SER A 27 5.82 -26.88 -40.57
N ALA A 28 4.65 -27.15 -39.97
CA ALA A 28 4.12 -26.34 -38.87
C ALA A 28 5.07 -26.30 -37.66
N THR A 29 5.62 -27.45 -37.28
CA THR A 29 6.55 -27.56 -36.14
C THR A 29 7.87 -26.85 -36.42
N VAL A 30 8.40 -26.95 -37.63
CA VAL A 30 9.62 -26.23 -38.07
C VAL A 30 9.37 -24.72 -38.08
N ILE A 31 8.23 -24.25 -38.62
CA ILE A 31 7.88 -22.83 -38.62
C ILE A 31 7.80 -22.28 -37.20
N VAL A 32 7.08 -22.96 -36.29
CA VAL A 32 6.98 -22.54 -34.89
C VAL A 32 8.34 -22.62 -34.19
N GLY A 33 9.17 -23.62 -34.52
CA GLY A 33 10.54 -23.71 -34.05
C GLY A 33 11.40 -22.51 -34.46
N VAL A 34 11.33 -22.11 -35.73
CA VAL A 34 12.05 -20.93 -36.23
C VAL A 34 11.57 -19.67 -35.53
N ILE A 35 10.26 -19.46 -35.41
CA ILE A 35 9.68 -18.31 -34.69
C ILE A 35 10.15 -18.30 -33.22
N ALA A 36 10.16 -19.45 -32.56
CA ALA A 36 10.61 -19.60 -31.17
C ALA A 36 12.09 -19.28 -30.95
N PHE A 37 12.92 -19.42 -31.99
CA PHE A 37 14.33 -19.04 -31.97
C PHE A 37 14.55 -17.56 -32.26
N ILE A 38 13.68 -16.94 -33.05
CA ILE A 38 13.72 -15.49 -33.38
C ILE A 38 13.24 -14.64 -32.20
N LEU A 39 12.26 -15.13 -31.42
CA LEU A 39 11.73 -14.40 -30.27
C LEU A 39 12.81 -14.18 -29.19
N PRO A 40 12.99 -12.94 -28.71
CA PRO A 40 14.01 -12.62 -27.72
C PRO A 40 13.72 -13.34 -26.39
N PRO A 41 14.77 -13.79 -25.66
CA PRO A 41 14.59 -14.36 -24.34
C PRO A 41 14.14 -13.29 -23.36
N TRP A 42 13.29 -13.68 -22.42
CA TRP A 42 12.87 -12.87 -21.27
C TRP A 42 13.32 -13.55 -19.99
N PHE A 43 13.71 -12.72 -19.04
CA PHE A 43 14.25 -13.06 -17.74
C PHE A 43 13.34 -12.46 -16.68
N GLN A 44 13.04 -13.20 -15.63
CA GLN A 44 12.22 -12.73 -14.51
C GLN A 44 13.08 -12.63 -13.27
N ALA A 45 13.04 -11.49 -12.59
CA ALA A 45 13.63 -11.30 -11.28
C ALA A 45 12.53 -11.01 -10.27
N ASP A 46 12.64 -11.61 -9.09
CA ASP A 46 11.65 -11.50 -8.02
C ASP A 46 12.29 -10.84 -6.81
N ALA A 47 11.63 -9.84 -6.23
CA ALA A 47 11.94 -9.30 -4.91
C ALA A 47 10.79 -9.64 -3.96
N GLU A 48 11.10 -9.86 -2.69
CA GLU A 48 10.10 -10.19 -1.68
C GLU A 48 10.21 -9.23 -0.49
N ILE A 49 9.06 -8.70 -0.09
CA ILE A 49 8.97 -7.74 1.01
C ILE A 49 7.92 -8.16 2.01
N LEU A 50 8.15 -7.81 3.27
CA LEU A 50 7.21 -7.98 4.36
C LEU A 50 6.59 -6.61 4.70
N PRO A 51 5.26 -6.44 4.50
CA PRO A 51 4.56 -5.28 5.03
C PRO A 51 4.70 -5.23 6.57
N PRO A 52 4.86 -4.05 7.17
CA PRO A 52 4.84 -3.93 8.63
C PRO A 52 3.50 -4.44 9.16
N ALA A 53 3.54 -5.32 10.15
CA ALA A 53 2.33 -5.74 10.85
C ALA A 53 1.75 -4.53 11.60
N GLU A 54 0.50 -4.17 11.33
CA GLU A 54 -0.23 -3.28 12.23
C GLU A 54 -0.60 -4.10 13.47
N GLU A 55 -0.19 -3.65 14.66
CA GLU A 55 -0.76 -4.19 15.89
C GLU A 55 -2.26 -3.89 15.86
N ASP A 56 -3.08 -4.95 15.87
CA ASP A 56 -4.54 -4.91 15.91
C ASP A 56 -5.05 -4.06 17.09
N SER A 57 -5.16 -2.74 16.91
CA SER A 57 -5.99 -1.91 17.77
C SER A 57 -7.45 -2.19 17.40
N GLY A 58 -8.01 -3.25 17.97
CA GLY A 58 -9.30 -3.88 17.65
C GLY A 58 -10.58 -3.05 17.87
N ILE A 59 -10.55 -1.73 17.63
CA ILE A 59 -11.70 -0.84 17.75
C ILE A 59 -11.80 0.02 16.49
N GLY A 60 -12.32 -0.57 15.42
CA GLY A 60 -12.61 0.13 14.16
C GLY A 60 -14.06 -0.09 13.72
N ILE A 61 -14.50 0.67 12.72
CA ILE A 61 -15.83 0.60 12.07
C ILE A 61 -16.24 -0.85 11.68
N ALA A 62 -15.26 -1.75 11.53
CA ALA A 62 -15.44 -3.19 11.35
C ALA A 62 -16.15 -3.92 12.50
N SER A 63 -16.06 -3.46 13.76
CA SER A 63 -16.79 -4.09 14.88
C SER A 63 -18.28 -3.73 14.87
N LEU A 64 -18.62 -2.50 14.43
CA LEU A 64 -20.00 -2.02 14.27
C LEU A 64 -20.70 -2.70 13.09
N LEU A 65 -19.99 -2.97 12.00
CA LEU A 65 -20.53 -3.68 10.83
C LEU A 65 -20.74 -5.19 11.08
N ARG A 66 -19.98 -5.82 11.98
CA ARG A 66 -20.24 -7.20 12.43
C ARG A 66 -21.58 -7.33 13.16
N GLY A 67 -22.03 -6.28 13.84
CA GLY A 67 -23.32 -6.24 14.55
C GLY A 67 -24.54 -6.18 13.64
N ALA A 68 -24.38 -5.80 12.36
CA ALA A 68 -25.49 -5.62 11.40
C ALA A 68 -25.69 -6.82 10.46
N GLY A 69 -25.15 -8.00 10.81
CA GLY A 69 -25.03 -9.17 9.94
C GLY A 69 -26.31 -9.60 9.23
N VAL A 70 -26.34 -9.43 7.90
CA VAL A 70 -27.31 -10.09 7.00
C VAL A 70 -26.77 -11.50 6.68
N PRO A 71 -27.50 -12.59 7.01
CA PRO A 71 -27.04 -13.95 6.73
C PRO A 71 -26.90 -14.18 5.22
N GLY A 72 -25.72 -14.62 4.77
CA GLY A 72 -25.49 -15.08 3.39
C GLY A 72 -24.77 -14.09 2.46
N LEU A 73 -24.53 -12.85 2.87
CA LEU A 73 -23.67 -11.91 2.12
C LEU A 73 -22.25 -11.86 2.73
N LYS A 74 -21.27 -12.49 2.06
CA LYS A 74 -19.85 -12.30 2.37
C LYS A 74 -19.36 -11.04 1.65
N ILE A 75 -19.43 -9.89 2.30
CA ILE A 75 -18.74 -8.68 1.82
C ILE A 75 -17.30 -8.77 2.35
N PRO A 76 -16.25 -8.77 1.51
CA PRO A 76 -14.88 -8.66 1.98
C PRO A 76 -14.68 -7.25 2.56
N THR A 77 -14.74 -7.10 3.88
CA THR A 77 -14.63 -5.80 4.58
C THR A 77 -13.27 -5.53 5.21
N GLU A 78 -12.30 -6.43 5.03
CA GLU A 78 -10.95 -6.26 5.55
C GLU A 78 -10.00 -5.98 4.39
N VAL A 79 -9.79 -4.70 4.06
CA VAL A 79 -8.64 -4.30 3.24
C VAL A 79 -7.43 -4.53 4.11
N THR A 80 -6.69 -5.60 3.85
CA THR A 80 -5.49 -5.93 4.63
C THR A 80 -4.40 -4.89 4.36
N PRO A 81 -3.51 -4.59 5.32
CA PRO A 81 -2.37 -3.69 5.08
C PRO A 81 -1.61 -4.07 3.80
N GLY A 82 -1.39 -5.37 3.55
CA GLY A 82 -0.75 -5.88 2.33
C GLY A 82 -1.46 -5.50 1.02
N GLU A 83 -2.79 -5.40 0.99
CA GLU A 83 -3.54 -4.93 -0.18
C GLU A 83 -3.29 -3.46 -0.47
N VAL A 84 -3.10 -2.62 0.56
CA VAL A 84 -2.77 -1.20 0.37
C VAL A 84 -1.41 -1.05 -0.33
N PHE A 85 -0.41 -1.83 0.09
CA PHE A 85 0.92 -1.82 -0.57
C PHE A 85 0.84 -2.32 -2.01
N LEU A 86 -0.02 -3.31 -2.31
CA LEU A 86 -0.26 -3.78 -3.68
C LEU A 86 -0.80 -2.64 -4.57
N VAL A 87 -1.82 -1.93 -4.09
CA VAL A 87 -2.41 -0.78 -4.81
C VAL A 87 -1.39 0.34 -5.01
N ILE A 88 -0.51 0.57 -4.03
CA ILE A 88 0.58 1.56 -4.16
C ILE A 88 1.58 1.14 -5.24
N LEU A 89 1.99 -0.14 -5.28
CA LEU A 89 2.89 -0.68 -6.31
C LEU A 89 2.30 -0.60 -7.72
N GLU A 90 0.99 -0.83 -7.85
CA GLU A 90 0.24 -0.68 -9.10
C GLU A 90 -0.07 0.78 -9.46
N SER A 91 0.29 1.73 -8.59
CA SER A 91 0.00 3.14 -8.84
C SER A 91 0.80 3.69 -10.01
N ARG A 92 0.13 4.52 -10.81
CA ARG A 92 0.74 5.24 -11.93
C ARG A 92 2.01 5.99 -11.52
N ARG A 93 2.04 6.58 -10.32
CA ARG A 93 3.16 7.38 -9.82
C ARG A 93 4.44 6.55 -9.68
N ILE A 94 4.35 5.33 -9.13
CA ILE A 94 5.50 4.43 -9.05
C ILE A 94 5.90 3.96 -10.45
N GLY A 95 4.91 3.60 -11.29
CA GLY A 95 5.16 3.22 -12.68
C GLY A 95 5.92 4.29 -13.48
N GLU A 96 5.55 5.57 -13.37
CA GLU A 96 6.22 6.67 -14.08
C GLU A 96 7.68 6.82 -13.61
N GLN A 97 7.94 6.70 -12.31
CA GLN A 97 9.31 6.74 -11.77
C GLN A 97 10.19 5.58 -12.29
N ILE A 98 9.62 4.39 -12.43
CA ILE A 98 10.31 3.24 -13.04
C ILE A 98 10.57 3.49 -14.53
N VAL A 99 9.56 3.97 -15.27
CA VAL A 99 9.71 4.27 -16.71
C VAL A 99 10.80 5.30 -16.95
N ASP A 100 10.83 6.36 -16.15
CA ASP A 100 11.83 7.42 -16.30
C ASP A 100 13.23 6.94 -15.88
N ARG A 101 13.36 6.21 -14.76
CA ARG A 101 14.67 5.74 -14.26
C ARG A 101 15.37 4.80 -15.23
N PHE A 102 14.62 3.93 -15.90
CA PHE A 102 15.16 2.94 -16.83
C PHE A 102 14.97 3.33 -18.31
N ASP A 103 14.48 4.54 -18.57
CA ASP A 103 14.21 5.07 -19.91
C ASP A 103 13.40 4.08 -20.79
N LEU A 104 12.34 3.53 -20.19
CA LEU A 104 11.56 2.45 -20.80
C LEU A 104 10.78 2.92 -22.02
N LYS A 105 10.51 4.22 -22.16
CA LYS A 105 9.90 4.79 -23.37
C LYS A 105 10.75 4.49 -24.61
N ARG A 106 12.06 4.71 -24.52
CA ARG A 106 12.99 4.39 -25.61
C ARG A 106 13.12 2.88 -25.80
N LEU A 107 13.23 2.12 -24.71
CA LEU A 107 13.38 0.67 -24.76
C LEU A 107 12.19 -0.03 -25.43
N TYR A 108 10.97 0.35 -25.04
CA TYR A 108 9.72 -0.19 -25.59
C TYR A 108 9.30 0.47 -26.91
N ARG A 109 10.07 1.47 -27.37
CA ARG A 109 9.78 2.26 -28.58
C ARG A 109 8.38 2.89 -28.55
N LYS A 110 7.99 3.44 -27.40
CA LYS A 110 6.69 4.10 -27.19
C LYS A 110 6.88 5.61 -27.12
N LYS A 111 6.00 6.34 -27.82
CA LYS A 111 6.02 7.81 -27.82
C LYS A 111 5.43 8.38 -26.52
N PHE A 112 4.31 7.82 -26.07
CA PHE A 112 3.56 8.31 -24.93
C PHE A 112 3.88 7.54 -23.65
N MET A 113 3.86 8.25 -22.51
CA MET A 113 4.09 7.65 -21.19
C MET A 113 3.05 6.57 -20.87
N THR A 114 1.79 6.81 -21.22
CA THR A 114 0.69 5.86 -21.01
C THR A 114 0.93 4.50 -21.67
N ASP A 115 1.49 4.49 -22.87
CA ASP A 115 1.77 3.24 -23.59
C ASP A 115 2.97 2.49 -22.98
N ALA A 116 3.97 3.24 -22.51
CA ALA A 116 5.12 2.66 -21.81
C ALA A 116 4.71 2.08 -20.45
N LEU A 117 3.83 2.78 -19.72
CA LEU A 117 3.24 2.27 -18.48
C LEU A 117 2.44 1.00 -18.74
N LYS A 118 1.57 0.99 -19.75
CA LYS A 118 0.77 -0.19 -20.07
C LYS A 118 1.66 -1.42 -20.34
N GLU A 119 2.70 -1.23 -21.15
CA GLU A 119 3.69 -2.29 -21.40
C GLU A 119 4.41 -2.72 -20.11
N LEU A 120 4.83 -1.77 -19.26
CA LEU A 120 5.45 -2.08 -17.97
C LEU A 120 4.54 -2.92 -17.07
N HIS A 121 3.25 -2.61 -16.98
CA HIS A 121 2.29 -3.37 -16.16
C HIS A 121 2.05 -4.80 -16.69
N GLU A 122 2.28 -5.07 -17.97
CA GLU A 122 2.21 -6.44 -18.50
C GLU A 122 3.41 -7.30 -18.04
N HIS A 123 4.55 -6.65 -17.77
CA HIS A 123 5.81 -7.31 -17.41
C HIS A 123 6.18 -7.20 -15.92
N ALA A 124 5.53 -6.31 -15.17
CA ALA A 124 5.65 -6.21 -13.72
C ALA A 124 4.37 -6.74 -13.06
N ARG A 125 4.50 -7.77 -12.22
CA ARG A 125 3.37 -8.37 -11.49
C ARG A 125 3.64 -8.34 -10.00
N PHE A 126 2.62 -8.01 -9.24
CA PHE A 126 2.66 -7.95 -7.79
C PHE A 126 1.67 -8.97 -7.22
N LYS A 127 2.06 -9.72 -6.19
CA LYS A 127 1.20 -10.72 -5.57
C LYS A 127 1.38 -10.71 -4.06
N LEU A 128 0.26 -10.79 -3.33
CA LEU A 128 0.26 -11.12 -1.91
C LEU A 128 0.34 -12.64 -1.77
N THR A 129 1.36 -13.14 -1.08
CA THR A 129 1.50 -14.58 -0.80
C THR A 129 0.62 -14.98 0.37
N MET A 130 0.34 -16.28 0.52
CA MET A 130 -0.40 -16.80 1.69
C MET A 130 0.37 -16.59 3.01
N ALA A 131 1.67 -16.32 2.94
CA ALA A 131 2.51 -16.01 4.10
C ALA A 131 2.43 -14.52 4.51
N GLY A 132 1.66 -13.69 3.78
CA GLY A 132 1.52 -12.26 4.05
C GLY A 132 2.63 -11.38 3.47
N THR A 133 3.56 -11.95 2.70
CA THR A 133 4.61 -11.22 1.98
C THR A 133 4.11 -10.72 0.63
N ILE A 134 4.71 -9.64 0.12
CA ILE A 134 4.43 -9.15 -1.24
C ILE A 134 5.60 -9.53 -2.13
N GLN A 135 5.28 -10.29 -3.17
CA GLN A 135 6.22 -10.67 -4.21
C GLN A 135 6.11 -9.69 -5.39
N ILE A 136 7.24 -9.09 -5.76
CA ILE A 136 7.39 -8.18 -6.90
C ILE A 136 8.15 -8.92 -7.99
N SER A 137 7.46 -9.33 -9.04
CA SER A 137 8.04 -10.05 -10.19
C SER A 137 8.16 -9.14 -11.40
N VAL A 138 9.38 -8.93 -11.90
CA VAL A 138 9.63 -8.11 -13.09
C VAL A 138 10.27 -8.94 -14.20
N GLU A 139 9.68 -8.88 -15.39
CA GLU A 139 10.22 -9.50 -16.60
C GLU A 139 10.91 -8.46 -17.50
N ASP A 140 12.14 -8.77 -17.93
CA ASP A 140 12.85 -7.95 -18.93
C ASP A 140 13.72 -8.85 -19.85
N ARG A 141 14.13 -8.32 -21.00
CA ARG A 141 15.08 -8.96 -21.92
C ARG A 141 16.51 -9.00 -21.39
N ASP A 142 16.86 -8.09 -20.49
CA ASP A 142 18.16 -8.05 -19.83
C ASP A 142 18.05 -8.53 -18.37
N ARG A 143 18.95 -9.44 -17.99
CA ARG A 143 18.95 -10.07 -16.65
C ARG A 143 19.19 -9.04 -15.55
N GLN A 144 20.12 -8.12 -15.77
CA GLN A 144 20.50 -7.13 -14.77
C GLN A 144 19.40 -6.08 -14.62
N ARG A 145 18.81 -5.63 -15.73
CA ARG A 145 17.71 -4.66 -15.72
C ARG A 145 16.47 -5.24 -15.02
N ALA A 146 16.12 -6.50 -15.25
CA ALA A 146 15.01 -7.15 -14.54
C ALA A 146 15.20 -7.06 -13.00
N ALA A 147 16.37 -7.45 -12.51
CA ALA A 147 16.70 -7.39 -11.08
C ALA A 147 16.72 -5.95 -10.56
N ASN A 148 17.38 -5.04 -11.28
CA ASN A 148 17.45 -3.64 -10.89
C ASN A 148 16.05 -2.97 -10.87
N MET A 149 15.16 -3.33 -11.80
CA MET A 149 13.79 -2.82 -11.81
C MET A 149 12.96 -3.33 -10.63
N ALA A 150 13.04 -4.64 -10.32
CA ALA A 150 12.36 -5.21 -9.16
C ALA A 150 12.83 -4.55 -7.85
N ASN A 151 14.15 -4.37 -7.69
CA ASN A 151 14.71 -3.64 -6.54
C ASN A 151 14.30 -2.15 -6.52
N ALA A 152 14.18 -1.51 -7.69
CA ALA A 152 13.73 -0.13 -7.78
C ALA A 152 12.25 0.04 -7.37
N TYR A 153 11.39 -0.96 -7.62
CA TYR A 153 10.02 -0.95 -7.11
C TYR A 153 10.00 -0.94 -5.58
N VAL A 154 10.83 -1.77 -4.94
CA VAL A 154 11.00 -1.78 -3.47
C VAL A 154 11.47 -0.42 -2.97
N GLU A 155 12.49 0.17 -3.61
CA GLU A 155 13.03 1.49 -3.24
C GLU A 155 11.96 2.59 -3.35
N PHE A 156 11.20 2.61 -4.46
CA PHE A 156 10.17 3.64 -4.66
C PHE A 156 8.95 3.44 -3.75
N LEU A 157 8.63 2.19 -3.40
CA LEU A 157 7.62 1.89 -2.40
C LEU A 157 8.06 2.38 -1.02
N ASP A 158 9.30 2.07 -0.59
CA ASP A 158 9.86 2.60 0.66
C ASP A 158 9.79 4.14 0.68
N LYS A 159 10.31 4.77 -0.38
CA LYS A 159 10.29 6.23 -0.51
C LYS A 159 8.87 6.79 -0.47
N PHE A 160 7.90 6.13 -1.13
CA PHE A 160 6.50 6.54 -1.03
C PHE A 160 5.99 6.45 0.39
N ASN A 161 6.27 5.36 1.10
CA ASN A 161 5.82 5.20 2.49
C ASN A 161 6.42 6.27 3.40
N ARG A 162 7.73 6.54 3.29
CA ARG A 162 8.39 7.62 4.06
C ARG A 162 7.83 9.02 3.77
N GLN A 163 7.39 9.26 2.54
CA GLN A 163 6.87 10.57 2.11
C GLN A 163 5.37 10.73 2.35
N ALA A 164 4.59 9.69 2.08
CA ALA A 164 3.13 9.68 2.17
C ALA A 164 2.64 9.44 3.61
N ARG A 165 3.40 8.69 4.42
CA ARG A 165 3.11 8.58 5.86
C ARG A 165 3.57 9.87 6.55
N MET A 166 2.70 10.87 6.56
CA MET A 166 2.55 11.69 7.77
C MET A 166 2.06 10.73 8.87
N THR A 167 2.98 10.10 9.58
CA THR A 167 2.64 9.18 10.68
C THR A 167 1.89 9.95 11.77
N ARG A 168 1.08 9.25 12.56
CA ARG A 168 0.41 9.86 13.72
C ARG A 168 1.47 10.49 14.63
N GLY A 169 2.57 9.77 14.89
CA GLY A 169 3.71 10.27 15.65
C GLY A 169 4.29 11.58 15.10
N ARG A 170 4.54 11.67 13.79
CA ARG A 170 5.11 12.88 13.17
C ARG A 170 4.19 14.10 13.27
N ARG A 171 2.89 13.93 13.05
CA ARG A 171 1.89 15.02 13.20
C ARG A 171 1.82 15.51 14.64
N THR A 172 1.72 14.58 15.58
CA THR A 172 1.70 14.89 17.01
C THR A 172 2.98 15.61 17.43
N ARG A 173 4.15 15.13 17.01
CA ARG A 173 5.44 15.77 17.33
C ARG A 173 5.47 17.22 16.84
N MET A 174 5.11 17.48 15.57
CA MET A 174 5.13 18.84 15.01
C MET A 174 4.13 19.77 15.73
N PHE A 175 2.95 19.27 16.07
CA PHE A 175 1.94 20.04 16.80
C PHE A 175 2.41 20.39 18.22
N VAL A 176 2.94 19.40 18.96
CA VAL A 176 3.46 19.60 20.31
C VAL A 176 4.71 20.48 20.29
N GLU A 177 5.58 20.35 19.29
CA GLU A 177 6.78 21.18 19.10
C GLU A 177 6.43 22.66 18.95
N GLN A 178 5.42 22.98 18.13
CA GLN A 178 4.93 24.34 17.99
C GLN A 178 4.40 24.87 19.33
N ARG A 179 3.55 24.10 20.02
CA ARG A 179 2.98 24.54 21.30
C ARG A 179 4.05 24.70 22.39
N LEU A 180 5.06 23.82 22.42
CA LEU A 180 6.18 23.89 23.35
C LEU A 180 6.99 25.18 23.13
N ALA A 181 7.20 25.59 21.88
CA ALA A 181 7.88 26.85 21.56
C ALA A 181 7.08 28.07 22.04
N GLU A 182 5.76 28.07 21.85
CA GLU A 182 4.85 29.12 22.36
C GLU A 182 4.88 29.17 23.90
N THR A 183 4.70 28.04 24.57
CA THR A 183 4.75 27.95 26.04
C THR A 183 6.09 28.41 26.61
N LYS A 184 7.21 28.10 25.94
CA LYS A 184 8.54 28.57 26.37
C LYS A 184 8.63 30.10 26.37
N GLN A 185 8.04 30.75 25.37
CA GLN A 185 8.00 32.22 25.32
C GLN A 185 7.06 32.78 26.39
N GLU A 186 5.85 32.23 26.53
CA GLU A 186 4.86 32.66 27.53
C GLU A 186 5.41 32.49 28.97
N LEU A 187 6.18 31.43 29.24
CA LEU A 187 6.85 31.20 30.52
C LEU A 187 7.87 32.29 30.81
N ALA A 188 8.78 32.57 29.88
CA ALA A 188 9.81 33.62 30.04
C ALA A 188 9.18 35.00 30.29
N GLU A 189 8.10 35.33 29.57
CA GLU A 189 7.36 36.58 29.77
C GLU A 189 6.68 36.63 31.15
N SER A 190 6.16 35.50 31.64
CA SER A 190 5.51 35.41 32.96
C SER A 190 6.51 35.49 34.10
N GLU A 191 7.66 34.81 33.98
CA GLU A 191 8.78 34.89 34.92
C GLU A 191 9.31 36.33 35.02
N GLN A 192 9.44 37.01 33.89
CA GLN A 192 9.86 38.41 33.85
C GLN A 192 8.84 39.31 34.58
N ARG A 193 7.54 39.15 34.33
CA ARG A 193 6.48 39.92 35.01
C ARG A 193 6.50 39.69 36.52
N LEU A 194 6.65 38.44 36.96
CA LEU A 194 6.75 38.10 38.39
C LEU A 194 7.98 38.74 39.02
N THR A 195 9.14 38.64 38.36
CA THR A 195 10.41 39.21 38.84
C THR A 195 10.31 40.73 38.97
N GLN A 196 9.73 41.42 37.98
CA GLN A 196 9.52 42.87 38.01
C GLN A 196 8.60 43.29 39.16
N TYR A 197 7.50 42.56 39.38
CA TYR A 197 6.58 42.83 40.48
C TYR A 197 7.26 42.66 41.85
N GLN A 198 8.01 41.57 42.03
CA GLN A 198 8.74 41.30 43.28
C GLN A 198 9.80 42.37 43.55
N ALA A 199 10.51 42.83 42.52
CA ALA A 199 11.50 43.91 42.64
C ALA A 199 10.87 45.26 43.03
N ALA A 200 9.69 45.57 42.48
CA ALA A 200 8.97 46.82 42.76
C ALA A 200 8.33 46.85 44.15
N HIS A 201 7.74 45.72 44.59
CA HIS A 201 6.89 45.69 45.79
C HIS A 201 7.52 45.11 47.06
N LYS A 202 8.79 44.66 47.01
CA LYS A 202 9.61 44.17 48.14
C LYS A 202 8.89 43.22 49.11
N ALA A 203 9.22 41.93 49.03
CA ALA A 203 9.00 40.92 50.08
C ALA A 203 7.54 40.76 50.57
N VAL A 204 6.57 40.80 49.65
CA VAL A 204 5.26 40.19 49.91
C VAL A 204 5.46 38.68 49.83
N VAL A 205 5.30 37.97 50.95
CA VAL A 205 5.44 36.51 51.02
C VAL A 205 4.05 35.89 50.92
N LEU A 206 3.87 34.95 49.99
CA LEU A 206 2.66 34.15 49.91
C LEU A 206 2.57 33.27 51.17
N THR A 207 1.41 33.24 51.82
CA THR A 207 1.18 32.32 52.93
C THR A 207 1.04 30.89 52.38
N PRO A 208 1.39 29.84 53.16
CA PRO A 208 1.34 28.46 52.70
C PRO A 208 -0.01 28.03 52.09
N GLY A 209 -1.13 28.52 52.64
CA GLY A 209 -2.47 28.22 52.12
C GLY A 209 -2.79 28.87 50.77
N ILE A 210 -2.16 30.01 50.45
CA ILE A 210 -2.31 30.67 49.14
C ILE A 210 -1.41 29.97 48.12
N SER A 211 -0.18 29.60 48.50
CA SER A 211 0.71 28.83 47.63
C SER A 211 0.12 27.48 47.23
N SER A 212 -0.50 26.74 48.16
CA SER A 212 -1.14 25.46 47.82
C SER A 212 -2.33 25.61 46.87
N ALA A 213 -3.12 26.68 47.04
CA ALA A 213 -4.24 26.98 46.13
C ALA A 213 -3.74 27.35 44.72
N VAL A 214 -2.66 28.14 44.66
CA VAL A 214 -1.99 28.49 43.40
C VAL A 214 -1.44 27.24 42.69
N GLU A 215 -0.82 26.31 43.42
CA GLU A 215 -0.33 25.05 42.86
C GLU A 215 -1.45 24.12 42.37
N GLU A 216 -2.59 24.10 43.06
CA GLU A 216 -3.76 23.32 42.63
C GLU A 216 -4.36 23.90 41.34
N GLU A 217 -4.53 25.22 41.27
CA GLU A 217 -5.02 25.90 40.07
C GLU A 217 -4.07 25.73 38.89
N ALA A 218 -2.76 25.89 39.11
CA ALA A 218 -1.74 25.68 38.09
C ALA A 218 -1.77 24.25 37.50
N ARG A 219 -2.02 23.24 38.35
CA ARG A 219 -2.19 21.84 37.91
C ARG A 219 -3.44 21.65 37.05
N LEU A 220 -4.57 22.25 37.42
CA LEU A 220 -5.79 22.20 36.61
C LEU A 220 -5.61 22.91 35.27
N TYR A 221 -4.95 24.07 35.27
CA TYR A 221 -4.62 24.79 34.06
C TYR A 221 -3.73 23.98 33.12
N ALA A 222 -2.67 23.37 33.65
CA ALA A 222 -1.78 22.52 32.87
C ALA A 222 -2.52 21.33 32.24
N ARG A 223 -3.40 20.67 33.01
CA ARG A 223 -4.22 19.57 32.51
C ARG A 223 -5.20 20.02 31.43
N ARG A 224 -5.80 21.21 31.57
CA ARG A 224 -6.65 21.80 30.54
C ARG A 224 -5.90 22.01 29.23
N ILE A 225 -4.73 22.65 29.27
CA ILE A 225 -3.90 22.86 28.08
C ILE A 225 -3.51 21.52 27.44
N ALA A 226 -3.17 20.51 28.25
CA ALA A 226 -2.87 19.17 27.76
C ALA A 226 -4.02 18.57 26.94
N LEU A 227 -5.25 18.67 27.47
CA LEU A 227 -6.45 18.18 26.79
C LEU A 227 -6.78 19.01 25.55
N GLN A 228 -6.54 20.33 25.56
CA GLN A 228 -6.69 21.17 24.37
C GLN A 228 -5.70 20.79 23.28
N VAL A 229 -4.44 20.53 23.64
CA VAL A 229 -3.41 20.04 22.71
C VAL A 229 -3.83 18.70 22.13
N ARG A 230 -4.26 17.77 22.99
CA ARG A 230 -4.78 16.47 22.56
C ARG A 230 -5.97 16.63 21.61
N LEU A 231 -6.92 17.50 21.92
CA LEU A 231 -8.07 17.80 21.08
C LEU A 231 -7.66 18.37 19.72
N GLY A 232 -6.69 19.29 19.69
CA GLY A 232 -6.14 19.86 18.46
C GLY A 232 -5.51 18.78 17.57
N VAL A 233 -4.78 17.84 18.16
CA VAL A 233 -4.26 16.68 17.45
C VAL A 233 -5.40 15.79 16.93
N VAL A 234 -6.39 15.44 17.76
CA VAL A 234 -7.53 14.57 17.37
C VAL A 234 -8.35 15.14 16.21
N THR A 235 -8.69 16.42 16.31
CA THR A 235 -9.45 17.13 15.27
C THR A 235 -8.68 17.25 13.96
N SER A 236 -7.35 17.24 14.00
CA SER A 236 -6.51 17.29 12.78
C SER A 236 -6.55 16.00 11.94
N TYR A 237 -6.89 14.85 12.52
CA TYR A 237 -6.93 13.56 11.80
C TYR A 237 -8.32 12.94 11.67
N SER A 238 -9.25 13.22 12.58
CA SER A 238 -10.62 12.74 12.52
C SER A 238 -11.59 13.89 12.75
N GLN A 239 -12.63 13.98 11.93
CA GLN A 239 -13.73 14.90 12.18
C GLN A 239 -14.85 14.15 12.91
N GLY A 240 -15.04 14.43 14.21
CA GLY A 240 -16.23 13.97 14.94
C GLY A 240 -16.18 12.54 15.49
N GLY A 241 -15.02 12.04 15.92
CA GLY A 241 -14.88 10.72 16.53
C GLY A 241 -15.34 10.65 18.01
N GLU A 242 -15.55 9.44 18.54
CA GLU A 242 -15.86 9.21 19.96
C GLU A 242 -14.76 9.74 20.89
N GLU A 243 -13.48 9.61 20.50
CA GLU A 243 -12.35 10.15 21.27
C GLU A 243 -12.45 11.68 21.42
N GLU A 244 -12.89 12.39 20.37
CA GLU A 244 -13.06 13.84 20.42
C GLU A 244 -14.14 14.25 21.43
N LEU A 245 -15.27 13.52 21.45
CA LEU A 245 -16.36 13.77 22.39
C LEU A 245 -15.91 13.54 23.84
N GLN A 246 -15.14 12.47 24.10
CA GLN A 246 -14.60 12.20 25.43
C GLN A 246 -13.68 13.32 25.91
N ILE A 247 -12.76 13.80 25.05
CA ILE A 247 -11.86 14.90 25.39
C ILE A 247 -12.65 16.19 25.68
N ARG A 248 -13.66 16.51 24.86
CA ARG A 248 -14.53 17.68 25.07
C ARG A 248 -15.30 17.60 26.39
N GLN A 249 -15.78 16.41 26.77
CA GLN A 249 -16.44 16.20 28.05
C GLN A 249 -15.49 16.39 29.23
N GLU A 250 -14.27 15.88 29.14
CA GLU A 250 -13.24 16.05 30.19
C GLU A 250 -12.83 17.53 30.33
N LEU A 251 -12.67 18.24 29.21
CA LEU A 251 -12.46 19.70 29.20
C LEU A 251 -13.57 20.45 29.94
N ALA A 252 -14.84 20.12 29.66
CA ALA A 252 -15.97 20.74 30.32
C ALA A 252 -16.07 20.40 31.83
N GLN A 253 -15.47 19.30 32.28
CA GLN A 253 -15.34 19.00 33.71
C GLN A 253 -14.26 19.85 34.36
N ILE A 254 -13.09 19.99 33.72
CA ILE A 254 -12.00 20.84 34.21
C ILE A 254 -12.43 22.31 34.25
N ASP A 255 -13.11 22.80 33.22
CA ASP A 255 -13.61 24.19 33.17
C ASP A 255 -14.57 24.47 34.34
N ARG A 256 -15.39 23.49 34.74
CA ARG A 256 -16.25 23.59 35.92
C ARG A 256 -15.47 23.59 37.24
N GLN A 257 -14.42 22.77 37.35
CA GLN A 257 -13.55 22.73 38.54
C GLN A 257 -12.80 24.05 38.70
N MET A 258 -12.25 24.60 37.62
CA MET A 258 -11.57 25.90 37.64
C MET A 258 -12.52 27.04 38.02
N GLY A 259 -13.77 27.02 37.51
CA GLY A 259 -14.78 28.03 37.87
C GLY A 259 -15.25 27.98 39.33
N ALA A 260 -14.99 26.88 40.04
CA ALA A 260 -15.31 26.73 41.46
C ALA A 260 -14.17 27.17 42.39
N LEU A 261 -12.99 27.50 41.83
CA LEU A 261 -11.85 27.95 42.63
C LEU A 261 -12.07 29.40 43.12
N PRO A 262 -11.72 29.72 44.39
CA PRO A 262 -11.81 31.07 44.89
C PRO A 262 -10.78 31.98 44.19
N GLU A 263 -11.22 33.12 43.65
CA GLU A 263 -10.29 34.12 43.13
C GLU A 263 -9.42 34.67 44.28
N THR A 264 -8.12 34.36 44.23
CA THR A 264 -7.16 34.97 45.14
C THR A 264 -6.91 36.40 44.69
N GLY A 265 -7.39 37.38 45.47
CA GLY A 265 -7.30 38.81 45.15
C GLY A 265 -5.91 39.45 45.23
N LEU A 266 -4.84 38.65 45.38
CA LEU A 266 -3.46 39.14 45.45
C LEU A 266 -2.82 39.04 44.06
N GLU A 267 -2.33 40.17 43.56
CA GLU A 267 -1.65 40.23 42.25
C GLU A 267 -0.39 39.34 42.20
N LEU A 268 0.34 39.24 43.31
CA LEU A 268 1.43 38.28 43.47
C LEU A 268 0.98 36.82 43.29
N ALA A 269 -0.20 36.46 43.81
CA ALA A 269 -0.74 35.10 43.68
C ALA A 269 -1.09 34.81 42.21
N ARG A 270 -1.68 35.79 41.50
CA ARG A 270 -1.96 35.68 40.06
C ARG A 270 -0.69 35.51 39.22
N LEU A 271 0.34 36.32 39.46
CA LEU A 271 1.61 36.21 38.73
C LEU A 271 2.35 34.90 39.03
N THR A 272 2.33 34.46 40.30
CA THR A 272 2.93 33.18 40.69
C THR A 272 2.17 32.02 40.03
N ARG A 273 0.84 32.08 40.02
CA ARG A 273 -0.01 31.11 39.32
C ARG A 273 0.32 31.03 37.84
N ASP A 274 0.47 32.17 37.16
CA ASP A 274 0.80 32.18 35.73
C ASP A 274 2.14 31.49 35.45
N VAL A 275 3.18 31.77 36.25
CA VAL A 275 4.49 31.11 36.13
C VAL A 275 4.37 29.61 36.39
N THR A 276 3.81 29.22 37.55
CA THR A 276 3.69 27.81 37.93
C THR A 276 2.82 27.04 36.94
N ALA A 277 1.77 27.64 36.39
CA ALA A 277 0.95 27.02 35.35
C ALA A 277 1.76 26.77 34.08
N GLN A 278 2.54 27.75 33.62
CA GLN A 278 3.38 27.61 32.42
C GLN A 278 4.53 26.62 32.62
N GLU A 279 5.15 26.56 33.79
CA GLU A 279 6.15 25.54 34.14
C GLU A 279 5.57 24.12 34.03
N GLN A 280 4.37 23.90 34.58
CA GLN A 280 3.69 22.60 34.52
C GLN A 280 3.30 22.23 33.08
N VAL A 281 2.81 23.20 32.30
CA VAL A 281 2.54 23.00 30.86
C VAL A 281 3.82 22.65 30.11
N PHE A 282 4.91 23.38 30.34
CA PHE A 282 6.20 23.14 29.69
C PHE A 282 6.73 21.73 29.98
N ALA A 283 6.72 21.32 31.26
CA ALA A 283 7.16 19.98 31.66
C ALA A 283 6.32 18.88 30.99
N LEU A 284 5.00 19.05 30.94
CA LEU A 284 4.08 18.10 30.33
C LEU A 284 4.25 18.02 28.81
N LEU A 285 4.31 19.16 28.12
CA LEU A 285 4.52 19.20 26.67
C LEU A 285 5.89 18.64 26.28
N THR A 286 6.92 18.84 27.13
CA THR A 286 8.23 18.23 26.93
C THR A 286 8.13 16.71 27.00
N ALA A 287 7.43 16.16 28.00
CA ALA A 287 7.22 14.72 28.10
C ALA A 287 6.44 14.17 26.89
N GLN A 288 5.36 14.85 26.46
CA GLN A 288 4.58 14.47 25.28
C GLN A 288 5.40 14.58 23.98
N TYR A 289 6.28 15.57 23.86
CA TYR A 289 7.17 15.71 22.70
C TYR A 289 8.13 14.53 22.61
N GLU A 290 8.75 14.14 23.73
CA GLU A 290 9.66 13.00 23.78
C GLU A 290 8.93 11.68 23.44
N GLU A 291 7.73 11.48 23.97
CA GLU A 291 6.87 10.35 23.62
C GLU A 291 6.51 10.34 22.12
N ALA A 292 6.10 11.50 21.58
CA ALA A 292 5.78 11.65 20.16
C ALA A 292 6.99 11.42 19.26
N ARG A 293 8.19 11.86 19.69
CA ARG A 293 9.46 11.63 18.97
C ARG A 293 9.83 10.15 18.94
N ILE A 294 9.66 9.45 20.06
CA ILE A 294 9.86 7.99 20.14
C ILE A 294 8.84 7.26 19.25
N THR A 295 7.57 7.68 19.29
CA THR A 295 6.49 7.10 18.48
C THR A 295 6.74 7.34 16.99
N GLU A 296 7.14 8.55 16.58
CA GLU A 296 7.54 8.84 15.20
C GLU A 296 8.67 7.92 14.77
N ALA A 297 9.72 7.76 15.59
CA ALA A 297 10.84 6.87 15.29
C ALA A 297 10.41 5.39 15.15
N ARG A 298 9.41 4.94 15.91
CA ARG A 298 8.81 3.59 15.78
C ARG A 298 7.95 3.45 14.52
N ASP A 299 7.15 4.46 14.19
CA ASP A 299 6.27 4.46 13.01
C ASP A 299 7.05 4.51 11.67
N VAL A 300 8.37 4.79 11.68
CA VAL A 300 9.23 4.74 10.48
C VAL A 300 9.67 3.30 10.15
N MET A 301 9.15 2.25 10.81
CA MET A 301 9.40 0.88 10.37
C MET A 301 8.97 0.76 8.91
N THR A 302 10.00 0.70 8.08
CA THR A 302 9.96 0.68 6.63
C THR A 302 9.51 -0.71 6.21
N VAL A 303 9.11 -0.86 4.94
CA VAL A 303 8.95 -2.18 4.33
C VAL A 303 10.22 -3.01 4.57
N ASP A 304 10.12 -4.11 5.31
CA ASP A 304 11.26 -4.99 5.53
C ASP A 304 11.49 -5.81 4.26
N VAL A 305 12.69 -5.69 3.70
CA VAL A 305 13.07 -6.44 2.51
C VAL A 305 13.47 -7.83 2.92
N LEU A 306 12.65 -8.82 2.57
CA LEU A 306 12.89 -10.22 2.90
C LEU A 306 13.90 -10.84 1.93
N ASP A 307 13.73 -10.58 0.64
CA ASP A 307 14.66 -11.00 -0.40
C ASP A 307 14.82 -9.92 -1.48
N VAL A 308 16.08 -9.67 -1.86
CA VAL A 308 16.42 -8.71 -2.90
C VAL A 308 16.44 -9.41 -4.26
N ALA A 309 15.98 -8.73 -5.30
CA ALA A 309 16.00 -9.31 -6.63
C ALA A 309 17.45 -9.45 -7.13
N VAL A 310 17.82 -10.69 -7.45
CA VAL A 310 19.10 -11.03 -8.09
C VAL A 310 18.92 -11.31 -9.58
N PRO A 311 19.94 -11.06 -10.43
CA PRO A 311 19.87 -11.37 -11.85
C PRO A 311 19.63 -12.86 -12.08
N PRO A 312 18.56 -13.25 -12.81
CA PRO A 312 18.22 -14.66 -12.97
C PRO A 312 19.15 -15.38 -13.93
N GLU A 313 19.49 -16.63 -13.62
CA GLU A 313 20.35 -17.47 -14.45
C GLU A 313 19.63 -18.02 -15.69
N ARG A 314 18.31 -18.25 -15.58
CA ARG A 314 17.50 -18.93 -16.60
C ARG A 314 16.44 -18.01 -17.17
N LYS A 315 16.15 -18.18 -18.46
CA LYS A 315 15.06 -17.48 -19.16
C LYS A 315 13.70 -18.07 -18.76
N VAL A 316 12.70 -17.23 -18.57
CA VAL A 316 11.31 -17.63 -18.27
C VAL A 316 10.50 -17.82 -19.56
N LYS A 317 10.75 -17.00 -20.58
CA LYS A 317 10.06 -17.02 -21.87
C LYS A 317 11.04 -16.80 -23.04
N PRO A 318 10.67 -17.23 -24.26
CA PRO A 318 9.54 -18.11 -24.56
C PRO A 318 9.86 -19.58 -24.22
N ARG A 319 8.85 -20.33 -23.75
CA ARG A 319 8.98 -21.76 -23.44
C ARG A 319 8.98 -22.57 -24.75
N ARG A 320 10.16 -22.65 -25.38
CA ARG A 320 10.32 -23.23 -26.74
C ARG A 320 9.72 -24.63 -26.88
N ILE A 321 9.94 -25.50 -25.88
CA ILE A 321 9.44 -26.89 -25.89
C ILE A 321 7.91 -26.92 -25.87
N THR A 322 7.26 -26.10 -25.03
CA THR A 322 5.79 -26.10 -24.94
C THR A 322 5.16 -25.55 -26.22
N MET A 323 5.76 -24.54 -26.85
CA MET A 323 5.28 -24.01 -28.14
C MET A 323 5.40 -25.05 -29.26
N MET A 324 6.53 -25.77 -29.33
CA MET A 324 6.73 -26.82 -30.32
C MET A 324 5.76 -27.99 -30.09
N ALA A 325 5.56 -28.41 -28.84
CA ALA A 325 4.59 -29.45 -28.50
C ALA A 325 3.15 -29.04 -28.83
N SER A 326 2.73 -27.82 -28.52
CA SER A 326 1.39 -27.33 -28.88
C SER A 326 1.20 -27.24 -30.39
N ALA A 327 2.23 -26.80 -31.13
CA ALA A 327 2.19 -26.74 -32.59
C ALA A 327 2.09 -28.14 -33.21
N PHE A 328 2.83 -29.12 -32.67
CA PHE A 328 2.77 -30.50 -33.10
C PHE A 328 1.37 -31.09 -32.88
N ILE A 329 0.78 -30.91 -31.70
CA ILE A 329 -0.56 -31.44 -31.38
C ILE A 329 -1.64 -30.77 -32.25
N LEU A 330 -1.62 -29.43 -32.39
CA LEU A 330 -2.59 -28.72 -33.22
C LEU A 330 -2.50 -29.13 -34.69
N SER A 331 -1.28 -29.21 -35.22
CA SER A 331 -1.08 -29.59 -36.63
C SER A 331 -1.50 -31.03 -36.90
N LEU A 332 -1.29 -31.95 -35.94
CA LEU A 332 -1.75 -33.33 -36.04
C LEU A 332 -3.29 -33.41 -36.05
N ALA A 333 -3.94 -32.68 -35.14
CA ALA A 333 -5.41 -32.63 -35.06
C ALA A 333 -6.03 -32.02 -36.32
N LEU A 334 -5.47 -30.91 -36.82
CA LEU A 334 -5.91 -30.27 -38.07
C LEU A 334 -5.67 -31.17 -39.28
N GLY A 335 -4.52 -31.85 -39.34
CA GLY A 335 -4.20 -32.81 -40.40
C GLY A 335 -5.19 -33.97 -40.45
N ALA A 336 -5.54 -34.53 -39.29
CA ALA A 336 -6.55 -35.58 -39.18
C ALA A 336 -7.96 -35.06 -39.56
N GLY A 337 -8.35 -33.87 -39.11
CA GLY A 337 -9.66 -33.28 -39.44
C GLY A 337 -9.83 -32.99 -40.93
N LEU A 338 -8.81 -32.42 -41.57
CA LEU A 338 -8.81 -32.15 -43.02
C LEU A 338 -8.85 -33.44 -43.85
N ALA A 339 -8.22 -34.52 -43.38
CA ALA A 339 -8.29 -35.82 -44.03
C ALA A 339 -9.72 -36.38 -44.05
N VAL A 340 -10.48 -36.20 -42.96
CA VAL A 340 -11.87 -36.65 -42.88
C VAL A 340 -12.82 -35.77 -43.71
N LEU A 341 -12.64 -34.45 -43.70
CA LEU A 341 -13.52 -33.48 -44.41
C LEU A 341 -13.41 -33.57 -45.93
N ARG A 342 -12.17 -33.61 -46.47
CA ARG A 342 -11.95 -33.68 -47.92
C ARG A 342 -12.50 -34.96 -48.56
N GLU A 343 -12.61 -36.03 -47.78
CA GLU A 343 -13.22 -37.28 -48.23
C GLU A 343 -14.75 -37.12 -48.33
N LYS A 344 -15.40 -36.47 -47.35
CA LYS A 344 -16.85 -36.24 -47.32
C LYS A 344 -17.35 -35.42 -48.51
N GLU A 345 -16.54 -34.47 -49.00
CA GLU A 345 -16.84 -33.71 -50.23
C GLU A 345 -16.71 -34.56 -51.49
N ARG A 346 -15.77 -35.52 -51.52
CA ARG A 346 -15.59 -36.44 -52.65
C ARG A 346 -16.65 -37.54 -52.71
N SER A 347 -17.31 -37.82 -51.59
CA SER A 347 -18.41 -38.80 -51.47
C SER A 347 -19.80 -38.24 -51.81
N ARG A 348 -19.95 -36.94 -52.13
CA ARG A 348 -21.23 -36.39 -52.60
C ARG A 348 -21.43 -36.76 -54.08
N PRO A 349 -22.36 -37.66 -54.45
CA PRO A 349 -22.59 -38.01 -55.84
C PRO A 349 -23.12 -36.80 -56.61
N ILE A 350 -22.58 -36.59 -57.81
CA ILE A 350 -23.06 -35.60 -58.78
C ILE A 350 -24.46 -36.06 -59.24
N MET A 351 -25.53 -35.58 -58.59
CA MET A 351 -26.86 -35.57 -59.24
C MET A 351 -26.85 -34.48 -60.29
N ARG A 352 -26.31 -34.77 -61.47
CA ARG A 352 -26.63 -34.03 -62.69
C ARG A 352 -27.84 -34.73 -63.32
N ALA A 353 -28.94 -33.98 -63.30
CA ALA A 353 -30.11 -34.04 -64.17
C ALA A 353 -30.13 -35.17 -65.21
N VAL A 354 -31.05 -36.12 -65.03
CA VAL A 354 -31.71 -36.81 -66.15
C VAL A 354 -33.03 -36.06 -66.37
N ALA A 355 -33.02 -35.15 -67.33
CA ALA A 355 -34.19 -34.61 -68.00
C ALA A 355 -33.92 -34.75 -69.51
N GLY A 356 -34.83 -35.42 -70.22
CA GLY A 356 -34.73 -35.83 -71.63
C GLY A 356 -34.33 -37.31 -71.73
N ASP A 357 -35.10 -38.23 -72.31
CA ASP A 357 -36.20 -38.14 -73.30
C ASP A 357 -37.52 -38.73 -72.79
#